data_AF-A0A7S0TM72-F1
#
_entry.id   AF-A0A7S0TM72-F1
#
_cell.length_a   1.000
_cell.length_b   1.000
_cell.length_c   1.000
_cell.angle_alpha   90.00
_cell.angle_beta   90.00
_cell.angle_gamma   90.00
#
_symmetry.space_group_name_H-M   'P 1'
#
loop_
_entity.id
_entity.type
_entity.pdbx_description
1 polymer ?
#
loop_
_entity_poly.entity_id
_entity_poly.type
_entity_poly.pdbx_seq_one_letter_code
_entity_poly.pdbx_strand_id
1 'polypeptide(L)'
;AGACVGMVKEKPNVCEACGKDGATLKCPCDEVFYCNGECQRATWGQHRRECTVDMKKKLDKDRKRYGPDDPILAGPTYSLGILFLKQDRPAQSEEVLLEAIRLAEVNNGEDQNVAAALSTLGRAYAEQAKFADAIDVNKRAVRIVRRVYPREDHDRVADALLNLASAYHSDYQ
;
A
#
# COMPACT_ATOMS: atom_id res chain seq x y z
N ALA A 1 5.98 -35.07 -23.59
CA ALA A 1 5.32 -33.82 -24.00
C ALA A 1 5.74 -32.73 -23.01
N GLY A 2 6.63 -31.83 -23.43
CA GLY A 2 7.21 -30.80 -22.57
C GLY A 2 6.20 -29.72 -22.23
N ALA A 3 6.09 -29.38 -20.96
CA ALA A 3 5.31 -28.25 -20.48
C ALA A 3 6.06 -26.95 -20.81
N CYS A 4 5.49 -26.13 -21.69
CA CYS A 4 5.94 -24.76 -21.90
C CYS A 4 5.62 -23.95 -20.62
N VAL A 5 6.61 -23.80 -19.74
CA VAL A 5 6.61 -22.75 -18.73
C VAL A 5 6.71 -21.43 -19.49
N GLY A 6 5.61 -20.69 -19.57
CA GLY A 6 5.59 -19.35 -20.12
C GLY A 6 6.55 -18.48 -19.33
N MET A 7 7.73 -18.22 -19.88
CA MET A 7 8.66 -17.23 -19.37
C MET A 7 7.95 -15.87 -19.41
N VAL A 8 7.46 -15.42 -18.27
CA VAL A 8 7.11 -14.02 -18.08
C VAL A 8 8.41 -13.26 -18.32
N LYS A 9 8.50 -12.52 -19.42
CA LYS A 9 9.63 -11.63 -19.67
C LYS A 9 9.63 -10.61 -18.53
N GLU A 10 10.47 -10.83 -17.52
CA GLU A 10 10.71 -9.82 -16.49
C GLU A 10 11.20 -8.57 -17.21
N LYS A 11 10.50 -7.45 -16.97
CA LYS A 11 10.98 -6.16 -17.45
C LYS A 11 12.37 -5.94 -16.85
N PRO A 12 13.35 -5.47 -17.63
CA PRO A 12 14.68 -5.22 -17.10
C PRO A 12 14.57 -4.20 -15.96
N ASN A 13 15.26 -4.47 -14.84
CA ASN A 13 15.30 -3.61 -13.65
C ASN A 13 16.12 -2.34 -13.92
N VAL A 14 15.64 -1.54 -14.86
CA VAL A 14 16.24 -0.30 -15.32
C VAL A 14 15.51 0.86 -14.66
N CYS A 15 16.27 1.84 -14.19
CA CYS A 15 15.73 3.05 -13.62
C CYS A 15 15.08 3.92 -14.71
N GLU A 16 13.81 4.26 -14.53
CA GLU A 16 13.05 5.12 -15.46
C GLU A 16 13.67 6.51 -15.63
N ALA A 17 14.32 7.03 -14.59
CA ALA A 17 14.84 8.40 -14.59
C ALA A 17 16.24 8.50 -15.22
N CYS A 18 17.12 7.53 -14.97
CA CYS A 18 18.53 7.62 -15.33
C CYS A 18 19.04 6.49 -16.24
N GLY A 19 18.19 5.51 -16.56
CA GLY A 19 18.53 4.40 -17.45
C GLY A 19 19.54 3.39 -16.90
N LYS A 20 19.92 3.50 -15.62
CA LYS A 20 20.86 2.56 -14.98
C LYS A 20 20.17 1.26 -14.61
N ASP A 21 20.87 0.15 -14.86
CA ASP A 21 20.49 -1.17 -14.36
C ASP A 21 20.57 -1.25 -12.83
N GLY A 22 19.86 -2.22 -12.25
CA GLY A 22 19.87 -2.48 -10.80
C GLY A 22 18.94 -1.57 -10.00
N ALA A 23 17.86 -1.08 -10.61
CA ALA A 23 16.83 -0.34 -9.90
C ALA A 23 16.10 -1.24 -8.90
N THR A 24 16.09 -0.83 -7.62
CA THR A 24 15.50 -1.61 -6.52
C THR A 24 14.22 -1.01 -5.97
N LEU A 25 14.01 0.30 -6.15
CA LEU A 25 12.83 0.99 -5.66
C LEU A 25 11.68 0.82 -6.66
N LYS A 26 10.68 0.03 -6.26
CA LYS A 26 9.52 -0.29 -7.11
C LYS A 26 8.37 0.68 -6.89
N CYS A 27 7.73 1.13 -7.97
CA CYS A 27 6.44 1.81 -7.87
C CYS A 27 5.33 0.80 -7.52
N PRO A 28 4.29 1.16 -6.72
CA PRO A 28 3.19 0.24 -6.41
C PRO A 28 2.41 -0.32 -7.63
N CYS A 29 2.53 0.29 -8.81
CA CYS A 29 1.95 -0.26 -10.04
C CYS A 29 2.76 -1.43 -10.63
N ASP A 30 3.98 -1.66 -10.14
CA ASP A 30 4.94 -2.65 -10.62
C ASP A 30 5.45 -2.46 -12.05
N GLU A 31 5.08 -1.37 -12.71
CA GLU A 31 5.46 -1.09 -14.10
C GLU A 31 6.77 -0.31 -14.24
N VAL A 32 7.21 0.37 -13.18
CA VAL A 32 8.32 1.33 -13.18
C VAL A 32 9.21 1.15 -11.94
N PHE A 33 10.52 1.25 -12.16
CA PHE A 33 11.57 1.08 -11.14
C PHE A 33 12.48 2.30 -11.07
N TYR A 34 13.05 2.53 -9.89
CA TYR A 34 13.97 3.63 -9.60
C TYR A 34 15.20 3.15 -8.83
N CYS A 35 16.34 3.81 -9.02
CA CYS A 35 17.53 3.54 -8.20
C CYS A 35 17.35 4.02 -6.76
N ASN A 36 16.68 5.17 -6.59
CA ASN A 36 16.52 5.84 -5.30
C ASN A 36 15.35 6.84 -5.36
N GLY A 37 15.06 7.49 -4.22
CA GLY A 37 13.98 8.47 -4.12
C GLY A 37 14.18 9.73 -4.97
N GLU A 38 15.41 10.09 -5.33
CA GLU A 38 15.68 11.24 -6.21
C GLU A 38 15.25 10.95 -7.64
N CYS A 39 15.65 9.79 -8.16
CA CYS A 39 15.22 9.31 -9.47
C CYS A 39 13.69 9.21 -9.54
N GLN A 40 13.06 8.70 -8.48
CA GLN A 40 11.60 8.67 -8.40
C GLN A 40 10.99 10.07 -8.50
N ARG A 41 11.46 11.03 -7.68
CA ARG A 41 10.92 12.40 -7.69
C ARG A 41 11.10 13.10 -9.03
N ALA A 42 12.20 12.84 -9.73
CA ALA A 42 12.49 13.45 -11.03
C ALA A 42 11.42 13.16 -12.10
N THR A 43 10.84 11.95 -12.09
CA THR A 43 9.81 11.55 -13.08
C THR A 43 8.42 11.39 -12.49
N TRP A 44 8.27 11.48 -11.15
CA TRP A 44 7.00 11.25 -10.44
C TRP A 44 5.86 12.13 -10.95
N GLY A 45 6.13 13.39 -11.29
CA GLY A 45 5.10 14.33 -11.74
C GLY A 45 4.35 13.89 -13.01
N GLN A 46 5.06 13.22 -13.93
CA GLN A 46 4.47 12.64 -15.13
C GLN A 46 3.87 11.25 -14.80
N HIS A 47 4.68 10.39 -14.19
CA HIS A 47 4.30 9.00 -13.93
C HIS A 47 3.03 8.87 -13.06
N ARG A 48 2.85 9.70 -12.02
CA ARG A 48 1.72 9.59 -11.09
C ARG A 48 0.35 9.68 -11.78
N ARG A 49 0.24 10.42 -12.89
CA ARG A 49 -1.04 10.61 -13.59
C ARG A 49 -1.49 9.33 -14.30
N GLU A 50 -0.57 8.70 -15.01
CA GLU A 50 -0.81 7.47 -15.78
C GLU A 50 -0.93 6.26 -14.84
N CYS A 51 -0.07 6.21 -13.81
CA CYS A 51 -0.01 5.14 -12.83
C CYS A 51 -1.36 4.83 -12.19
N THR A 52 -2.12 5.85 -11.77
CA THR A 52 -3.45 5.63 -11.17
C THR A 52 -4.45 5.07 -12.16
N VAL A 53 -4.44 5.56 -13.40
CA VAL A 53 -5.37 5.13 -14.45
C VAL A 53 -5.12 3.66 -14.78
N ASP A 54 -3.86 3.28 -14.96
CA ASP A 54 -3.47 1.92 -15.30
C ASP A 54 -3.76 0.94 -14.16
N MET A 55 -3.45 1.33 -12.91
CA MET A 55 -3.76 0.49 -11.74
C MET A 55 -5.27 0.27 -11.59
N LYS A 56 -6.09 1.33 -11.74
CA LYS A 56 -7.56 1.18 -11.71
C LYS A 56 -8.06 0.26 -12.81
N LYS A 57 -7.57 0.44 -14.03
CA LYS A 57 -7.97 -0.40 -15.18
C LYS A 57 -7.59 -1.86 -14.97
N LYS A 58 -6.41 -2.13 -14.39
CA LYS A 58 -5.97 -3.49 -14.03
C LYS A 58 -6.87 -4.07 -12.94
N LEU A 59 -7.14 -3.30 -11.88
CA LEU A 59 -8.03 -3.72 -10.79
C LEU A 59 -9.45 -4.02 -11.28
N ASP A 60 -10.01 -3.21 -12.17
CA ASP A 60 -11.34 -3.44 -12.75
C ASP A 60 -11.39 -4.71 -13.60
N LYS A 61 -10.30 -5.03 -14.30
CA LYS A 61 -10.18 -6.30 -15.04
C LYS A 61 -10.12 -7.49 -14.08
N ASP A 62 -9.36 -7.37 -12.99
CA ASP A 62 -9.25 -8.41 -11.97
C ASP A 62 -10.60 -8.61 -11.25
N ARG A 63 -11.32 -7.54 -10.91
CA ARG A 63 -12.69 -7.59 -10.37
C ARG A 63 -13.66 -8.35 -11.27
N LYS A 64 -13.58 -8.14 -12.60
CA LYS A 64 -14.41 -8.90 -13.56
C LYS A 64 -14.02 -10.37 -13.66
N ARG A 65 -12.76 -10.71 -13.38
CA ARG A 65 -12.23 -12.06 -13.50
C ARG A 65 -12.52 -12.92 -12.27
N TYR A 66 -12.34 -12.35 -11.08
CA TYR A 66 -12.41 -13.06 -9.80
C TYR A 66 -13.73 -12.79 -9.05
N GLY A 67 -14.40 -11.68 -9.36
CA GLY A 67 -15.54 -11.17 -8.60
C GLY A 67 -15.13 -9.97 -7.74
N PRO A 68 -16.05 -9.02 -7.46
CA PRO A 68 -15.71 -7.75 -6.80
C PRO A 68 -15.31 -7.91 -5.32
N ASP A 69 -15.70 -9.01 -4.67
CA ASP A 69 -15.40 -9.29 -3.26
C ASP A 69 -14.35 -10.41 -3.08
N ASP A 70 -13.64 -10.79 -4.16
CA ASP A 70 -12.60 -11.83 -4.06
C ASP A 70 -11.41 -11.32 -3.23
N PRO A 71 -10.99 -12.03 -2.16
CA PRO A 71 -9.89 -11.62 -1.29
C PRO A 71 -8.54 -11.45 -2.01
N ILE A 72 -8.36 -12.04 -3.19
CA ILE A 72 -7.16 -11.82 -4.03
C ILE A 72 -6.98 -10.34 -4.41
N LEU A 73 -8.07 -9.57 -4.40
CA LEU A 73 -8.09 -8.15 -4.74
C LEU A 73 -7.55 -7.26 -3.61
N ALA A 74 -7.37 -7.78 -2.39
CA ALA A 74 -6.92 -6.99 -1.24
C ALA A 74 -5.56 -6.31 -1.47
N GLY A 75 -4.58 -7.05 -1.99
CA GLY A 75 -3.23 -6.53 -2.28
C GLY A 75 -3.21 -5.42 -3.33
N PRO A 76 -3.77 -5.64 -4.54
CA PRO A 76 -3.88 -4.61 -5.56
C PRO A 76 -4.66 -3.36 -5.09
N THR A 77 -5.73 -3.56 -4.32
CA THR A 77 -6.53 -2.47 -3.75
C THR A 77 -5.72 -1.66 -2.74
N TYR A 78 -5.00 -2.32 -1.82
CA TYR A 78 -4.10 -1.67 -0.87
C TYR A 78 -3.02 -0.83 -1.57
N SER A 79 -2.39 -1.36 -2.62
CA SER A 79 -1.39 -0.63 -3.41
C SER A 79 -1.96 0.64 -4.06
N LEU A 80 -3.22 0.62 -4.51
CA LEU A 80 -3.90 1.81 -5.02
C LEU A 80 -4.15 2.84 -3.90
N GLY A 81 -4.48 2.40 -2.69
CA GLY A 81 -4.60 3.26 -1.51
C GLY A 81 -3.31 4.00 -1.18
N ILE A 82 -2.15 3.30 -1.19
CA ILE A 82 -0.83 3.93 -1.01
C ILE A 82 -0.57 4.97 -2.10
N LEU A 83 -0.90 4.65 -3.36
CA LEU A 83 -0.69 5.56 -4.48
C LEU A 83 -1.46 6.87 -4.29
N PHE A 84 -2.70 6.82 -3.77
CA PHE A 84 -3.47 8.03 -3.49
C PHE A 84 -2.82 8.91 -2.42
N LEU A 85 -2.25 8.36 -1.35
CA LEU A 85 -1.51 9.17 -0.37
C LEU A 85 -0.27 9.81 -0.97
N LYS A 86 0.50 9.08 -1.78
CA LYS A 86 1.65 9.66 -2.51
C LYS A 86 1.25 10.74 -3.53
N GLN A 87 -0.04 10.90 -3.76
CA GLN A 87 -0.62 11.91 -4.62
C GLN A 87 -1.39 12.99 -3.86
N ASP A 88 -1.28 13.05 -2.53
CA ASP A 88 -1.95 14.07 -1.71
C ASP A 88 -3.49 13.97 -1.85
N ARG A 89 -4.01 12.74 -2.00
CA ARG A 89 -5.44 12.43 -2.19
C ARG A 89 -5.97 11.53 -1.06
N PRO A 90 -5.95 12.00 0.21
CA PRO A 90 -6.21 11.14 1.35
C PRO A 90 -7.64 10.61 1.42
N ALA A 91 -8.65 11.38 0.99
CA ALA A 91 -10.04 10.92 0.95
C ALA A 91 -10.24 9.71 0.01
N GLN A 92 -9.58 9.69 -1.14
CA GLN A 92 -9.65 8.55 -2.06
C GLN A 92 -8.81 7.37 -1.59
N SER A 93 -7.76 7.64 -0.80
CA SER A 93 -7.02 6.60 -0.11
C SER A 93 -7.88 5.91 0.94
N GLU A 94 -8.61 6.68 1.75
CA GLU A 94 -9.53 6.17 2.78
C GLU A 94 -10.53 5.17 2.20
N GLU A 95 -11.27 5.56 1.16
CA GLU A 95 -12.25 4.70 0.48
C GLU A 95 -11.65 3.35 0.06
N VAL A 96 -10.48 3.41 -0.59
CA VAL A 96 -9.82 2.21 -1.14
C VAL A 96 -9.15 1.36 -0.05
N LEU A 97 -8.61 1.97 1.00
CA LEU A 97 -8.00 1.24 2.11
C LEU A 97 -9.06 0.51 2.95
N LEU A 98 -10.23 1.12 3.17
CA LEU A 98 -11.36 0.45 3.82
C LEU A 98 -11.81 -0.78 3.03
N GLU A 99 -11.87 -0.68 1.70
CA GLU A 99 -12.13 -1.82 0.83
C GLU A 99 -11.03 -2.89 0.95
N ALA A 100 -9.75 -2.50 0.92
CA ALA A 100 -8.64 -3.45 1.02
C ALA A 100 -8.65 -4.22 2.36
N ILE A 101 -8.96 -3.53 3.47
CA ILE A 101 -9.11 -4.14 4.80
C ILE A 101 -10.24 -5.17 4.78
N ARG A 102 -11.42 -4.79 4.29
CA ARG A 102 -12.58 -5.68 4.20
C ARG A 102 -12.25 -6.93 3.37
N LEU A 103 -11.61 -6.79 2.21
CA LEU A 103 -11.22 -7.91 1.36
C LEU A 103 -10.19 -8.83 2.04
N ALA A 104 -9.20 -8.26 2.74
CA ALA A 104 -8.19 -9.03 3.45
C ALA A 104 -8.76 -9.83 4.63
N GLU A 105 -9.74 -9.26 5.34
CA GLU A 105 -10.35 -9.90 6.51
C GLU A 105 -11.20 -11.13 6.17
N VAL A 106 -11.72 -11.26 4.95
CA VAL A 106 -12.62 -12.36 4.54
C VAL A 106 -11.95 -13.73 4.66
N ASN A 107 -10.70 -13.88 4.26
CA ASN A 107 -10.02 -15.19 4.23
C ASN A 107 -9.13 -15.43 5.45
N ASN A 108 -8.38 -14.42 5.88
CA ASN A 108 -7.34 -14.57 6.88
C ASN A 108 -7.72 -13.97 8.24
N GLY A 109 -8.89 -13.33 8.33
CA GLY A 109 -9.24 -12.50 9.47
C GLY A 109 -8.23 -11.37 9.63
N GLU A 110 -7.94 -11.02 10.88
CA GLU A 110 -6.95 -10.00 11.20
C GLU A 110 -5.51 -10.56 11.10
N ASP A 111 -4.78 -10.14 10.06
CA ASP A 111 -3.40 -10.54 9.82
C ASP A 111 -2.45 -9.32 9.65
N GLN A 112 -1.19 -9.58 9.30
CA GLN A 112 -0.21 -8.54 9.02
C GLN A 112 -0.62 -7.59 7.87
N ASN A 113 -1.40 -8.05 6.90
CA ASN A 113 -1.85 -7.24 5.77
C ASN A 113 -2.93 -6.26 6.23
N VAL A 114 -3.87 -6.73 7.06
CA VAL A 114 -4.87 -5.87 7.71
C VAL A 114 -4.18 -4.80 8.56
N ALA A 115 -3.16 -5.17 9.34
CA ALA A 115 -2.41 -4.20 10.14
C ALA A 115 -1.68 -3.14 9.29
N ALA A 116 -1.08 -3.52 8.17
CA ALA A 116 -0.42 -2.60 7.25
C ALA A 116 -1.42 -1.62 6.60
N ALA A 117 -2.58 -2.14 6.19
CA ALA A 117 -3.66 -1.34 5.62
C ALA A 117 -4.24 -0.35 6.65
N LEU A 118 -4.47 -0.79 7.89
CA LEU A 118 -4.93 0.06 9.00
C LEU A 118 -3.93 1.17 9.33
N SER A 119 -2.63 0.88 9.35
CA SER A 119 -1.58 1.89 9.60
C SER A 119 -1.57 2.95 8.50
N THR A 120 -1.76 2.53 7.25
CA THR A 120 -1.86 3.45 6.10
C THR A 120 -3.15 4.27 6.15
N LEU A 121 -4.26 3.67 6.58
CA LEU A 121 -5.53 4.37 6.79
C LEU A 121 -5.40 5.41 7.90
N GLY A 122 -4.66 5.11 8.97
CA GLY A 122 -4.37 6.07 10.03
C GLY A 122 -3.62 7.31 9.52
N ARG A 123 -2.67 7.12 8.59
CA ARG A 123 -2.02 8.24 7.90
C ARG A 123 -2.99 9.04 7.03
N ALA A 124 -3.87 8.36 6.29
CA ALA A 124 -4.90 9.01 5.48
C ALA A 124 -5.87 9.85 6.33
N TYR A 125 -6.22 9.38 7.52
CA TYR A 125 -7.03 10.14 8.47
C TYR A 125 -6.27 11.34 9.05
N ALA A 126 -5.00 11.19 9.41
CA ALA A 126 -4.18 12.30 9.90
C ALA A 126 -4.03 13.42 8.84
N GLU A 127 -3.81 13.08 7.56
CA GLU A 127 -3.78 14.05 6.45
C GLU A 127 -5.13 14.77 6.22
N GLN A 128 -6.22 14.21 6.75
CA GLN A 128 -7.56 14.82 6.75
C GLN A 128 -7.92 15.52 8.07
N ALA A 129 -6.99 15.61 9.02
CA ALA A 129 -7.22 16.09 10.39
C ALA A 129 -8.27 15.28 11.18
N LYS A 130 -8.54 14.03 10.78
CA LYS A 130 -9.43 13.09 11.49
C LYS A 130 -8.65 12.33 12.56
N PHE A 131 -8.11 13.03 13.55
CA PHE A 131 -7.12 12.45 14.49
C PHE A 131 -7.69 11.34 15.38
N ALA A 132 -8.93 11.47 15.84
CA ALA A 132 -9.60 10.41 16.62
C ALA A 132 -9.69 9.09 15.83
N ASP A 133 -10.12 9.16 14.56
CA ASP A 133 -10.20 7.99 13.68
C ASP A 133 -8.79 7.41 13.42
N ALA A 134 -7.79 8.28 13.23
CA ALA A 134 -6.39 7.88 13.06
C ALA A 134 -5.84 7.12 14.28
N ILE A 135 -6.15 7.58 15.49
CA ILE A 135 -5.76 6.93 16.74
C ILE A 135 -6.41 5.54 16.84
N ASP A 136 -7.70 5.44 16.54
CA ASP A 136 -8.44 4.18 16.71
C ASP A 136 -7.97 3.10 15.72
N VAL A 137 -7.75 3.43 14.45
CA VAL A 137 -7.22 2.47 13.49
C VAL A 137 -5.77 2.07 13.79
N ASN A 138 -4.94 3.00 14.27
CA ASN A 138 -3.56 2.67 14.67
C ASN A 138 -3.50 1.80 15.94
N LYS A 139 -4.38 2.02 16.92
CA LYS A 139 -4.53 1.10 18.08
C LYS A 139 -4.89 -0.30 17.61
N ARG A 140 -5.80 -0.41 16.65
CA ARG A 140 -6.18 -1.70 16.06
C ARG A 140 -4.99 -2.34 15.34
N ALA A 141 -4.22 -1.58 14.54
CA ALA A 141 -3.01 -2.07 13.90
C ALA A 141 -2.00 -2.61 14.92
N VAL A 142 -1.67 -1.84 15.96
CA VAL A 142 -0.73 -2.25 17.04
C VAL A 142 -1.16 -3.56 17.70
N ARG A 143 -2.47 -3.71 18.00
CA ARG A 143 -3.02 -4.94 18.58
C ARG A 143 -2.76 -6.15 17.69
N ILE A 144 -3.01 -6.02 16.38
CA ILE A 144 -2.82 -7.10 15.41
C ILE A 144 -1.33 -7.43 15.27
N VAL A 145 -0.47 -6.42 15.09
CA VAL A 145 0.98 -6.64 14.94
C VAL A 145 1.58 -7.32 16.17
N ARG A 146 1.20 -6.92 17.39
CA ARG A 146 1.64 -7.59 18.62
C ARG A 146 1.18 -9.05 18.72
N ARG A 147 -0.01 -9.37 18.19
CA ARG A 147 -0.49 -10.76 18.14
C ARG A 147 0.30 -11.58 17.11
N VAL A 148 0.56 -11.00 15.94
CA VAL A 148 1.27 -11.68 14.83
C VAL A 148 2.77 -11.82 15.12
N TYR A 149 3.38 -10.83 15.78
CA TYR A 149 4.79 -10.79 16.16
C TYR A 149 4.88 -10.64 17.69
N PRO A 150 4.93 -11.75 18.44
CA PRO A 150 4.89 -11.72 19.90
C PRO A 150 6.13 -11.11 20.55
N ARG A 151 7.23 -10.97 19.80
CA ARG A 151 8.43 -10.30 20.30
C ARG A 151 8.29 -8.80 20.13
N GLU A 152 8.46 -8.06 21.22
CA GLU A 152 8.30 -6.60 21.23
C GLU A 152 9.39 -5.85 20.44
N ASP A 153 10.53 -6.50 20.18
CA ASP A 153 11.67 -5.98 19.42
C ASP A 153 11.50 -6.07 17.89
N HIS A 154 10.34 -6.53 17.42
CA HIS A 154 10.09 -6.66 15.99
C HIS A 154 9.84 -5.30 15.34
N ASP A 155 10.57 -4.98 14.25
CA ASP A 155 10.48 -3.69 13.54
C ASP A 155 9.04 -3.25 13.23
N ARG A 156 8.18 -4.21 12.85
CA ARG A 156 6.75 -3.93 12.58
C ARG A 156 5.99 -3.40 13.81
N VAL A 157 6.33 -3.86 15.02
CA VAL A 157 5.71 -3.38 16.27
C VAL A 157 6.16 -1.94 16.51
N ALA A 158 7.44 -1.64 16.32
CA ALA A 158 7.98 -0.29 16.44
C ALA A 158 7.32 0.69 15.45
N ASP A 159 7.19 0.29 14.17
CA ASP A 159 6.53 1.10 13.13
C ASP A 159 5.07 1.41 13.50
N ALA A 160 4.31 0.42 13.96
CA ALA A 160 2.91 0.61 14.34
C ALA A 160 2.76 1.53 15.57
N LEU A 161 3.65 1.40 16.55
CA LEU A 161 3.69 2.27 17.72
C LEU A 161 4.07 3.71 17.34
N LEU A 162 5.01 3.89 16.41
CA LEU A 162 5.40 5.21 15.91
C LEU A 162 4.23 5.91 15.20
N ASN A 163 3.47 5.18 14.37
CA ASN A 163 2.28 5.73 13.73
C ASN A 163 1.21 6.15 14.75
N LEU A 164 1.01 5.34 15.80
CA LEU A 164 0.09 5.69 16.89
C LEU A 164 0.55 6.93 17.67
N ALA A 165 1.84 7.01 18.00
CA ALA A 165 2.42 8.18 18.68
C ALA A 165 2.27 9.45 17.83
N SER A 166 2.51 9.35 16.53
CA SER A 166 2.31 10.45 15.57
C SER A 166 0.85 10.93 15.53
N ALA A 167 -0.11 10.00 15.54
CA ALA A 167 -1.54 10.32 15.57
C ALA A 167 -1.91 11.06 16.87
N TYR A 168 -1.44 10.60 18.04
CA TYR A 168 -1.64 11.30 19.31
C TYR A 168 -0.98 12.68 19.36
N HIS A 169 0.21 12.82 18.78
CA HIS A 169 0.89 14.11 18.73
C HIS A 169 0.12 15.12 17.87
N SER A 170 -0.45 14.66 16.77
CA SER A 170 -1.25 15.50 15.86
C SER A 170 -2.59 15.91 16.48
N ASP A 171 -3.19 15.07 17.33
CA ASP A 171 -4.43 15.38 18.07
C ASP A 171 -4.24 16.48 19.13
N TYR A 172 -3.01 16.62 19.66
CA TYR A 172 -2.71 17.58 20.73
C TYR A 172 -2.39 19.00 20.23
N GLN A 173 -2.06 19.17 18.95
CA GLN A 173 -1.71 20.47 18.35
C GLN A 173 -2.93 21.18 17.77
#